data_AF-Q90X30-F1
#
_entry.id   AF-Q90X30-F1
#
_cell.length_a   1.000
_cell.length_b   1.000
_cell.length_c   1.000
_cell.angle_alpha   90.00
_cell.angle_beta   90.00
_cell.angle_gamma   90.00
#
_symmetry.space_group_name_H-M   'P 1'
#
loop_
_entity.id
_entity.type
_entity.pdbx_description
1 polymer ?
#
loop_
_entity_poly.entity_id
_entity_poly.type
_entity_poly.pdbx_seq_one_letter_code
_entity_poly.pdbx_strand_id
1 'polypeptide(L)'
;QLKPIFVDNNQLEPNDMKLQTHIANLQRLCRLCGDCLKTDGRNMSFAIQGPVDKSTAVLLRKMRVKISSWPDLILKVFSTD
;
A
#
# COMPACT_ATOMS: atom_id res chain seq x y z
N GLN A 1 7.08 -1.81 -17.48
CA GLN A 1 5.74 -1.51 -18.01
C GLN A 1 4.81 -2.67 -17.69
N LEU A 2 4.19 -2.71 -16.51
CA LEU A 2 3.14 -3.70 -16.25
C LEU A 2 1.90 -3.27 -17.04
N LYS A 3 1.44 -4.14 -17.95
CA LYS A 3 0.19 -3.93 -18.68
C LYS A 3 -0.98 -4.03 -17.69
N PRO A 4 -1.99 -3.16 -17.79
CA PRO A 4 -3.25 -3.38 -17.09
C PRO A 4 -3.84 -4.69 -17.63
N ILE A 5 -4.06 -5.66 -16.75
CA ILE A 5 -4.85 -6.84 -17.08
C ILE A 5 -6.30 -6.35 -17.14
N PHE A 6 -6.78 -6.04 -18.33
CA PHE A 6 -8.22 -5.98 -18.57
C PHE A 6 -8.72 -7.42 -18.50
N VAL A 7 -9.27 -7.79 -17.35
CA VAL A 7 -9.95 -9.08 -17.19
C VAL A 7 -11.32 -8.93 -17.82
N ASP A 8 -11.57 -9.69 -18.88
CA ASP A 8 -12.87 -9.81 -19.51
C ASP A 8 -13.84 -10.45 -18.49
N ASN A 9 -14.95 -9.77 -18.20
CA ASN A 9 -15.88 -10.12 -17.12
C ASN A 9 -16.71 -11.38 -17.39
N ASN A 10 -16.57 -12.00 -18.56
CA ASN A 10 -17.45 -13.09 -19.01
C ASN A 10 -16.94 -14.51 -18.69
N GLN A 11 -15.87 -14.69 -17.91
CA GLN A 11 -15.35 -16.04 -17.63
C GLN A 11 -14.60 -16.19 -16.29
N LEU A 12 -15.17 -15.65 -15.20
CA LEU A 12 -14.63 -15.88 -13.85
C LEU A 12 -15.36 -17.07 -13.21
N GLU A 13 -14.62 -18.14 -12.90
CA GLU A 13 -15.16 -19.27 -12.14
C GLU A 13 -15.68 -18.78 -10.77
N PRO A 14 -16.68 -19.43 -10.15
CA PRO A 14 -17.28 -18.97 -8.90
C PRO A 14 -16.28 -18.75 -7.76
N ASN A 15 -15.16 -19.49 -7.77
CA ASN A 15 -14.05 -19.30 -6.83
C ASN A 15 -13.21 -18.06 -7.15
N ASP A 16 -13.03 -17.72 -8.42
CA ASP A 16 -12.31 -16.50 -8.84
C ASP A 16 -13.09 -15.26 -8.45
N MET A 17 -14.42 -15.27 -8.58
CA MET A 17 -15.26 -14.15 -8.13
C MET A 17 -15.18 -13.91 -6.61
N LYS A 18 -15.15 -14.99 -5.81
CA LYS A 18 -14.95 -14.90 -4.35
C LYS A 18 -13.57 -14.34 -4.00
N LEU A 19 -12.53 -14.79 -4.70
CA LEU A 19 -11.18 -14.29 -4.52
C LEU A 19 -11.09 -12.80 -4.88
N GLN A 20 -11.69 -12.39 -6.01
CA GLN A 20 -11.72 -10.97 -6.41
C GLN A 20 -12.47 -10.11 -5.40
N THR A 21 -13.61 -10.59 -4.89
CA THR A 21 -14.37 -9.90 -3.84
C THR A 21 -13.55 -9.77 -2.56
N HIS A 22 -12.84 -10.83 -2.18
CA HIS A 22 -11.97 -10.83 -1.02
C HIS A 22 -10.81 -9.84 -1.18
N ILE A 23 -10.13 -9.83 -2.34
CA ILE A 23 -9.06 -8.88 -2.66
C ILE A 23 -9.58 -7.44 -2.64
N ALA A 24 -10.74 -7.18 -3.25
CA ALA A 24 -11.36 -5.85 -3.26
C ALA A 24 -11.70 -5.35 -1.86
N ASN A 25 -12.16 -6.23 -0.97
CA ASN A 25 -12.39 -5.89 0.44
C ASN A 25 -11.09 -5.61 1.19
N LEU A 26 -10.05 -6.42 1.01
CA LEU A 26 -8.74 -6.19 1.62
C LEU A 26 -8.09 -4.89 1.16
N GLN A 27 -8.30 -4.48 -0.10
CA GLN A 27 -7.80 -3.20 -0.63
C GLN A 27 -8.44 -1.97 0.05
N ARG A 28 -9.60 -2.14 0.70
CA ARG A 28 -10.28 -1.09 1.46
C ARG A 28 -9.82 -1.00 2.90
N LEU A 29 -8.91 -1.87 3.36
CA LEU A 29 -8.42 -1.88 4.75
C LEU A 29 -6.99 -1.34 4.86
N CYS A 30 -6.68 -0.71 5.99
CA CYS A 30 -5.34 -0.31 6.36
C CYS A 30 -4.48 -1.54 6.64
N ARG A 31 -3.30 -1.64 6.00
CA ARG A 31 -2.40 -2.79 6.19
C ARG A 31 -1.73 -2.83 7.57
N LEU A 32 -1.77 -1.72 8.32
CA LEU A 32 -1.15 -1.60 9.64
C LEU A 32 -2.13 -1.91 10.79
N CYS A 33 -3.37 -1.40 10.72
CA CYS A 33 -4.36 -1.58 11.79
C CYS A 33 -5.59 -2.41 11.40
N GLY A 34 -5.80 -2.69 10.11
CA GLY A 34 -6.98 -3.42 9.63
C GLY A 34 -8.25 -2.57 9.50
N ASP A 35 -8.24 -1.30 9.91
CA ASP A 35 -9.42 -0.42 9.81
C ASP A 35 -9.74 -0.04 8.35
N CYS A 36 -11.02 0.23 8.08
CA CYS A 36 -11.47 0.71 6.77
C CYS A 36 -10.83 2.06 6.41
N LEU A 37 -10.23 2.13 5.23
CA LEU A 37 -9.74 3.36 4.63
C LEU A 37 -10.96 4.24 4.25
N LYS A 38 -10.95 5.50 4.69
CA LYS A 38 -12.03 6.45 4.37
C LYS A 38 -11.86 6.94 2.93
N THR A 39 -12.77 6.54 2.05
CA THR A 39 -12.80 6.87 0.60
C THR A 39 -13.28 8.29 0.29
N ASP A 40 -13.63 9.07 1.30
CA ASP A 40 -14.18 10.42 1.20
C ASP A 40 -13.10 11.48 0.88
N GLY A 41 -12.42 11.27 -0.25
CA GLY A 41 -11.78 12.31 -1.06
C GLY A 41 -10.62 13.09 -0.44
N ARG A 42 -10.28 12.89 0.83
CA ARG A 42 -9.20 13.63 1.51
C ARG A 42 -8.12 12.75 2.14
N ASN A 43 -8.33 11.44 2.26
CA ASN A 43 -7.46 10.58 3.07
C ASN A 43 -7.21 9.16 2.50
N MET A 44 -7.06 8.98 1.18
CA MET A 44 -6.87 7.63 0.64
C MET A 44 -5.75 7.39 -0.36
N SER A 45 -4.91 8.38 -0.68
CA SER A 45 -3.63 8.15 -1.37
C SER A 45 -2.45 8.21 -0.40
N PHE A 46 -2.39 7.19 0.46
CA PHE A 46 -1.18 6.62 1.05
C PHE A 46 -0.01 7.58 1.39
N ALA A 47 -0.05 8.22 2.56
CA ALA A 47 1.20 8.71 3.16
C ALA A 47 2.21 7.56 3.26
N ILE A 48 1.78 6.38 3.74
CA ILE A 48 2.65 5.21 3.94
C ILE A 48 3.13 4.47 2.68
N GLN A 49 2.65 4.81 1.48
CA GLN A 49 3.22 4.31 0.20
C GLN A 49 3.95 5.42 -0.56
N GLY A 50 3.82 6.67 -0.12
CA GLY A 50 4.46 7.83 -0.71
C GLY A 50 5.85 8.09 -0.14
N PRO A 51 6.46 9.23 -0.54
CA PRO A 51 7.69 9.69 0.07
C PRO A 51 7.50 9.95 1.56
N VAL A 52 8.56 9.77 2.34
CA VAL A 52 8.57 10.19 3.75
C VAL A 52 8.28 11.68 3.85
N ASP A 53 7.63 12.12 4.93
CA ASP A 53 7.40 13.54 5.13
C ASP A 53 8.73 14.29 5.34
N LYS A 54 8.70 15.63 5.20
CA LYS A 54 9.91 16.46 5.26
C LYS A 54 10.69 16.30 6.57
N SER A 55 10.00 16.13 7.70
CA SER A 55 10.66 16.00 9.01
C SER A 55 11.42 14.67 9.09
N THR A 56 10.78 13.58 8.66
CA THR A 56 11.41 12.25 8.55
C THR A 56 12.58 12.24 7.56
N ALA A 57 12.44 12.89 6.40
CA ALA A 57 13.52 13.00 5.41
C ALA A 57 14.78 13.69 5.98
N VAL A 58 14.60 14.75 6.78
CA VAL A 58 15.71 15.46 7.44
C VAL A 58 16.42 14.56 8.45
N LEU A 59 15.67 13.76 9.22
CA LEU A 59 16.25 12.82 10.19
C LEU A 59 17.06 11.72 9.49
N LEU A 60 16.51 11.10 8.43
CA LEU A 60 17.21 10.08 7.65
C LEU A 60 18.51 10.61 7.04
N ARG A 61 18.52 11.85 6.54
CA ARG A 61 19.73 12.50 6.02
C ARG A 61 20.79 12.69 7.10
N LYS A 62 20.41 13.12 8.31
CA LYS A 62 21.33 13.25 9.45
C LYS A 62 21.94 11.90 9.84
N MET A 63 21.17 10.82 9.71
CA MET A 63 21.62 9.45 9.95
C MET A 63 22.38 8.83 8.76
N ARG A 64 22.55 9.55 7.64
CA ARG A 64 23.15 9.05 6.38
C ARG A 64 22.41 7.83 5.79
N VAL A 65 21.13 7.68 6.08
CA VAL A 65 20.27 6.61 5.55
C VAL A 65 19.65 7.07 4.21
N LYS A 66 19.76 6.24 3.17
CA LYS A 66 19.28 6.53 1.79
C LYS A 66 17.86 6.01 1.52
N ILE A 67 16.97 6.12 2.50
CA ILE A 67 15.56 5.74 2.35
C ILE A 67 14.75 7.02 2.13
N SER A 68 13.85 7.00 1.15
CA SER A 68 13.01 8.16 0.79
C SER A 68 11.53 7.83 0.78
N SER A 69 11.14 6.56 0.93
CA SER A 69 9.77 6.09 0.91
C SER A 69 9.39 5.45 2.24
N TRP A 70 8.12 5.56 2.60
CA TRP A 70 7.60 4.86 3.78
C TRP A 70 7.63 3.34 3.66
N PRO A 71 7.35 2.71 2.50
CA PRO A 71 7.49 1.25 2.37
C PRO A 71 8.90 0.77 2.68
N ASP A 72 9.92 1.42 2.11
CA ASP A 72 11.32 1.03 2.35
C ASP A 72 11.74 1.24 3.81
N LEU A 73 11.24 2.31 4.44
CA LEU A 73 11.52 2.59 5.85
C LEU A 73 10.88 1.55 6.77
N ILE A 74 9.61 1.20 6.51
CA ILE A 74 8.88 0.18 7.27
C ILE A 74 9.55 -1.17 7.11
N LEU A 75 9.88 -1.58 5.88
CA LEU A 75 10.62 -2.82 5.63
C LEU A 75 11.95 -2.82 6.40
N LYS A 76 12.72 -1.73 6.34
CA LYS A 76 14.01 -1.67 7.03
C LYS A 76 13.90 -1.77 8.56
N VAL A 77 12.85 -1.19 9.16
CA VAL A 77 12.64 -1.18 10.62
C VAL A 77 12.02 -2.49 11.12
N PHE A 78 11.10 -3.07 10.35
CA PHE A 78 10.31 -4.23 10.76
C PHE A 78 10.75 -5.55 10.12
N SER A 79 11.78 -5.55 9.26
CA SER A 79 12.42 -6.80 8.84
C SER A 79 13.02 -7.51 10.06
N THR A 80 12.46 -8.67 10.38
CA THR A 80 13.07 -9.66 11.27
C THR A 80 14.06 -10.50 10.46
N ASP A 81 15.26 -10.74 10.99
CA ASP A 81 16.26 -11.67 10.44
C ASP A 81 15.74 -13.12 10.39
#